data_AF-A0A497ACT2-F1
#
_entry.id   AF-A0A497ACT2-F1
#
_cell.length_a   1.000
_cell.length_b   1.000
_cell.length_c   1.000
_cell.angle_alpha   90.00
_cell.angle_beta   90.00
_cell.angle_gamma   90.00
#
_symmetry.space_group_name_H-M   'P 1'
#
loop_
_entity.id
_entity.type
_entity.pdbx_description
1 polymer ?
#
loop_
_entity_poly.entity_id
_entity_poly.type
_entity_poly.pdbx_seq_one_letter_code
_entity_poly.pdbx_strand_id
1 'polypeptide(L)'
;MKRIAIGCDHRGFALKEQIMPFLQNAGHSYEDFGCYNTAPVDYPDIAQKVGEAVAAGNFDQGVLICHTGIGMSIAANKIKGVRAALCHNTFAAQRARAHNDANVLCLSGE
;
A
#
# COMPACT_ATOMS: atom_id res chain seq x y z
N MET A 1 17.79 0.71 1.09
CA MET A 1 16.99 1.37 0.04
C MET A 1 16.04 0.35 -0.55
N LYS A 2 14.76 0.69 -0.68
CA LYS A 2 13.69 -0.20 -1.18
C LYS A 2 12.95 0.50 -2.32
N ARG A 3 12.41 -0.28 -3.26
CA ARG A 3 11.45 0.15 -4.29
C ARG A 3 10.04 -0.11 -3.78
N ILE A 4 9.25 0.92 -3.59
CA ILE A 4 7.91 0.84 -3.00
C ILE A 4 6.84 1.16 -4.06
N ALA A 5 5.91 0.23 -4.30
CA ALA A 5 4.69 0.55 -5.05
C ALA A 5 3.67 1.17 -4.09
N ILE A 6 3.21 2.39 -4.34
CA ILE A 6 2.22 3.05 -3.47
C ILE A 6 0.94 3.34 -4.25
N GLY A 7 -0.21 3.18 -3.59
CA GLY A 7 -1.50 3.55 -4.16
C GLY A 7 -2.57 3.80 -3.10
N CYS A 8 -3.63 4.51 -3.48
CA CYS A 8 -4.78 4.78 -2.65
C CYS A 8 -6.07 4.96 -3.46
N ASP A 9 -7.23 4.80 -2.84
CA ASP A 9 -8.46 5.37 -3.40
C ASP A 9 -8.57 6.87 -3.05
N HIS A 10 -9.66 7.50 -3.52
CA HIS A 10 -9.95 8.91 -3.29
C HIS A 10 -9.98 9.32 -1.81
N ARG A 11 -10.26 8.38 -0.89
CA ARG A 11 -10.31 8.64 0.57
C ARG A 11 -8.93 8.53 1.22
N GLY A 12 -8.02 7.75 0.63
CA GLY A 12 -6.63 7.64 1.09
C GLY A 12 -5.67 8.71 0.53
N PHE A 13 -6.14 9.56 -0.39
CA PHE A 13 -5.30 10.50 -1.14
C PHE A 13 -4.48 11.43 -0.25
N ALA A 14 -5.10 12.08 0.74
CA ALA A 14 -4.41 13.03 1.61
C ALA A 14 -3.27 12.37 2.41
N LEU A 15 -3.45 11.13 2.87
CA LEU A 15 -2.40 10.39 3.59
C LEU A 15 -1.30 9.93 2.64
N LYS A 16 -1.64 9.48 1.43
CA LYS A 16 -0.65 9.07 0.42
C LYS A 16 0.31 10.22 0.10
N GLU A 17 -0.22 11.43 -0.11
CA GLU A 17 0.56 12.65 -0.38
C GLU A 17 1.58 12.96 0.74
N GLN A 18 1.28 12.60 2.00
CA GLN A 18 2.21 12.76 3.11
C GLN A 18 3.25 11.63 3.18
N ILE A 19 2.89 10.41 2.78
CA ILE A 19 3.79 9.25 2.82
C ILE A 19 4.86 9.30 1.73
N MET A 20 4.52 9.76 0.52
CA MET A 20 5.48 9.84 -0.59
C MET A 20 6.77 10.64 -0.26
N PRO A 21 6.71 11.88 0.26
CA PRO A 21 7.92 12.59 0.66
C PRO A 21 8.63 11.93 1.84
N PHE A 22 7.89 11.29 2.76
CA PHE A 22 8.49 10.53 3.85
C PHE A 22 9.34 9.35 3.33
N LEU A 23 8.83 8.59 2.36
CA LEU A 23 9.56 7.49 1.73
C LEU A 23 10.85 7.98 1.06
N GLN A 24 10.76 9.10 0.32
CA GLN A 24 11.92 9.71 -0.33
C GLN A 24 12.98 10.15 0.69
N ASN A 25 12.56 10.84 1.75
CA ASN A 25 13.45 11.30 2.83
C ASN A 25 14.09 10.14 3.60
N ALA A 26 13.41 8.98 3.67
CA ALA A 26 13.95 7.75 4.25
C ALA A 26 14.90 6.98 3.30
N GLY A 27 15.19 7.51 2.10
CA GLY A 27 16.07 6.86 1.12
C GLY A 27 15.43 5.66 0.44
N HIS A 28 14.11 5.70 0.21
CA HIS A 28 13.38 4.73 -0.60
C HIS A 28 12.92 5.38 -1.90
N SER A 29 12.91 4.61 -2.99
CA SER A 29 12.24 5.02 -4.22
C SER A 29 10.80 4.52 -4.18
N TYR A 30 9.90 5.26 -4.84
CA TYR A 30 8.52 4.85 -4.96
C TYR A 30 7.98 5.10 -6.37
N GLU A 31 6.93 4.38 -6.74
CA GLU A 31 6.09 4.66 -7.90
C GLU A 31 4.62 4.73 -7.45
N ASP A 32 3.93 5.77 -7.90
CA ASP A 32 2.53 6.05 -7.56
C ASP A 32 1.57 5.47 -8.60
N PHE A 33 0.85 4.43 -8.19
CA PHE A 33 -0.15 3.72 -9.01
C PHE A 33 -1.55 4.37 -8.94
N GLY A 34 -1.65 5.56 -8.35
CA GLY A 34 -2.86 6.34 -8.21
C GLY A 34 -3.59 6.06 -6.90
N CYS A 35 -4.72 6.70 -6.62
CA CYS A 35 -5.36 7.74 -7.41
C CYS A 35 -4.57 9.06 -7.36
N TYR A 36 -4.80 9.96 -8.31
CA TYR A 36 -3.99 11.18 -8.46
C TYR A 36 -4.70 12.45 -7.96
N ASN A 37 -5.91 12.31 -7.44
CA ASN A 37 -6.73 13.39 -6.90
C ASN A 37 -7.84 12.80 -6.02
N THR A 38 -8.75 13.65 -5.54
CA THR A 38 -9.89 13.29 -4.69
C THR A 38 -11.15 12.87 -5.46
N ALA A 39 -11.07 12.73 -6.79
CA ALA A 39 -12.20 12.25 -7.57
C ALA A 39 -12.49 10.78 -7.22
N PRO A 40 -13.77 10.38 -7.04
CA PRO A 40 -14.11 9.01 -6.71
C PRO A 40 -13.54 7.99 -7.69
N VAL A 41 -12.96 6.93 -7.14
CA VAL A 41 -12.41 5.78 -7.85
C VAL A 41 -12.62 4.52 -7.02
N ASP A 42 -12.52 3.37 -7.68
CA ASP A 42 -12.67 2.06 -7.07
C ASP A 42 -11.31 1.52 -6.58
N TYR A 43 -11.25 1.22 -5.28
CA TYR A 43 -10.04 0.70 -4.64
C TYR A 43 -9.50 -0.62 -5.21
N PRO A 44 -10.31 -1.59 -5.73
CA PRO A 44 -9.78 -2.85 -6.25
C PRO A 44 -8.82 -2.67 -7.42
N ASP A 45 -9.09 -1.71 -8.31
CA ASP A 45 -8.27 -1.45 -9.50
C ASP A 45 -6.84 -1.03 -9.12
N ILE A 46 -6.73 -0.21 -8.07
CA ILE A 46 -5.44 0.28 -7.55
C ILE A 46 -4.74 -0.82 -6.74
N ALA A 47 -5.49 -1.56 -5.93
CA ALA A 47 -4.98 -2.71 -5.19
C ALA A 47 -4.40 -3.78 -6.14
N GLN A 48 -5.06 -4.02 -7.28
CA GLN A 48 -4.58 -4.91 -8.32
C GLN A 48 -3.24 -4.45 -8.89
N LYS A 49 -3.14 -3.19 -9.34
CA LYS A 49 -1.90 -2.64 -9.92
C LYS A 49 -0.71 -2.77 -8.95
N VAL A 50 -0.88 -2.33 -7.70
CA VAL A 50 0.19 -2.40 -6.69
C VAL A 50 0.54 -3.85 -6.38
N GLY A 51 -0.47 -4.70 -6.17
CA GLY A 51 -0.24 -6.08 -5.79
C GLY A 51 0.42 -6.90 -6.90
N GLU A 52 0.03 -6.71 -8.17
CA GLU A 52 0.67 -7.34 -9.33
C GLU A 52 2.12 -6.89 -9.48
N ALA A 53 2.40 -5.59 -9.29
CA ALA A 53 3.76 -5.06 -9.38
C ALA A 53 4.68 -5.63 -8.28
N VAL A 54 4.16 -5.80 -7.06
CA VAL A 54 4.89 -6.45 -5.95
C VAL A 54 5.05 -7.95 -6.20
N ALA A 55 4.00 -8.65 -6.64
CA ALA A 55 4.05 -10.09 -6.92
C ALA A 55 5.01 -10.44 -8.06
N ALA A 56 5.16 -9.56 -9.05
CA ALA A 56 6.10 -9.70 -10.15
C ALA A 56 7.57 -9.45 -9.75
N GLY A 57 7.85 -8.92 -8.55
CA GLY A 57 9.20 -8.53 -8.11
C GLY A 57 9.70 -7.21 -8.70
N ASN A 58 8.84 -6.46 -9.39
CA ASN A 58 9.16 -5.12 -9.89
C ASN A 58 9.37 -4.13 -8.73
N PHE A 59 8.72 -4.38 -7.60
CA PHE A 59 8.86 -3.63 -6.36
C PHE A 59 9.14 -4.57 -5.20
N ASP A 60 9.86 -4.08 -4.21
CA ASP A 60 10.24 -4.88 -3.05
C ASP A 60 9.07 -5.01 -2.06
N GLN A 61 8.26 -3.95 -1.94
CA GLN A 61 7.10 -3.86 -1.05
C GLN A 61 6.04 -2.91 -1.61
N GLY A 62 4.81 -3.00 -1.09
CA GLY A 62 3.70 -2.12 -1.43
C GLY A 62 3.11 -1.38 -0.22
N VAL A 63 2.50 -0.22 -0.48
CA VAL A 63 1.69 0.53 0.49
C VAL A 63 0.34 0.87 -0.16
N LEU A 64 -0.75 0.49 0.48
CA LEU A 64 -2.13 0.74 0.02
C LEU A 64 -2.93 1.48 1.07
N ILE A 65 -3.69 2.48 0.66
CA ILE A 65 -4.49 3.31 1.56
C ILE A 65 -5.92 3.43 1.02
N CYS A 66 -6.91 3.19 1.86
CA CYS A 66 -8.28 3.64 1.59
C CYS A 66 -8.89 4.18 2.88
N HIS A 67 -10.20 4.38 2.93
CA HIS A 67 -10.86 4.87 4.14
C HIS A 67 -10.46 4.08 5.40
N THR A 68 -10.72 2.77 5.43
CA THR A 68 -10.44 1.91 6.59
C THR A 68 -9.24 0.98 6.38
N GLY A 69 -8.73 0.89 5.15
CA GLY A 69 -7.74 -0.10 4.73
C GLY A 69 -8.27 -1.54 4.57
N ILE A 70 -9.49 -1.84 5.02
CA ILE A 70 -10.08 -3.20 4.96
C ILE A 70 -10.24 -3.67 3.52
N GLY A 71 -10.95 -2.89 2.69
CA GLY A 71 -11.21 -3.24 1.29
C GLY A 71 -9.93 -3.43 0.47
N MET A 72 -8.96 -2.51 0.65
CA MET A 72 -7.64 -2.61 0.03
C MET A 72 -6.92 -3.91 0.40
N SER A 73 -6.90 -4.25 1.70
CA SER A 73 -6.24 -5.48 2.15
C SER A 73 -6.92 -6.74 1.62
N ILE A 74 -8.26 -6.76 1.53
CA ILE A 74 -9.01 -7.90 0.99
C ILE A 74 -8.71 -8.07 -0.50
N ALA A 75 -8.75 -6.99 -1.28
CA ALA A 75 -8.50 -7.02 -2.72
C ALA A 75 -7.05 -7.45 -3.02
N ALA A 76 -6.06 -6.84 -2.36
CA ALA A 76 -4.65 -7.14 -2.56
C ALA A 76 -4.32 -8.61 -2.22
N ASN A 77 -4.90 -9.16 -1.15
CA ASN A 77 -4.69 -10.56 -0.76
C ASN A 77 -5.29 -11.59 -1.73
N LYS A 78 -6.07 -11.18 -2.74
CA LYS A 78 -6.50 -12.08 -3.83
C LYS A 78 -5.40 -12.36 -4.85
N ILE A 79 -4.34 -11.55 -4.86
CA ILE A 79 -3.25 -11.65 -5.82
C ILE A 79 -2.25 -12.68 -5.30
N LYS A 80 -2.01 -13.72 -6.11
CA LYS A 80 -1.06 -14.79 -5.74
C LYS A 80 0.34 -14.19 -5.53
N GLY A 81 0.91 -14.41 -4.34
CA GLY A 81 2.21 -13.87 -3.95
C GLY A 81 2.14 -12.61 -3.07
N VAL A 82 0.96 -12.02 -2.90
CA VAL A 82 0.76 -10.88 -2.00
C VAL A 82 0.34 -11.35 -0.61
N ARG A 83 0.89 -10.68 0.41
CA ARG A 83 0.54 -10.78 1.82
C ARG A 83 0.34 -9.36 2.34
N ALA A 84 -0.88 -8.86 2.19
CA ALA A 84 -1.27 -7.52 2.58
C ALA A 84 -1.75 -7.48 4.03
N ALA A 85 -1.13 -6.64 4.85
CA ALA A 85 -1.44 -6.50 6.26
C ALA A 85 -2.02 -5.12 6.57
N LEU A 86 -3.28 -5.09 7.01
CA LEU A 86 -3.89 -3.89 7.59
C LEU A 86 -3.31 -3.66 8.99
N CYS A 87 -2.65 -2.53 9.19
CA CYS A 87 -1.99 -2.20 10.45
C CYS A 87 -2.50 -0.87 11.01
N HIS A 88 -2.90 -0.87 12.28
CA HIS A 88 -3.35 0.33 13.00
C HIS A 88 -2.31 0.88 13.98
N ASN A 89 -1.17 0.21 14.12
CA ASN A 89 -0.07 0.65 14.98
C ASN A 89 1.27 0.02 14.55
N THR A 90 2.35 0.54 15.12
CA THR A 90 3.72 0.12 14.81
C THR A 90 4.01 -1.31 15.23
N PHE A 91 3.42 -1.79 16.33
CA PHE A 91 3.57 -3.18 16.78
C PHE A 91 3.02 -4.16 15.73
N ALA A 92 1.80 -3.91 15.23
CA ALA A 92 1.18 -4.72 14.20
C ALA A 92 2.01 -4.71 12.90
N ALA A 93 2.50 -3.54 12.48
CA ALA A 93 3.35 -3.43 11.29
C ALA A 93 4.66 -4.23 11.43
N GLN A 94 5.32 -4.14 12.60
CA GLN A 94 6.52 -4.93 12.89
C GLN A 94 6.24 -6.44 12.88
N ARG A 95 5.13 -6.88 13.49
CA ARG A 95 4.75 -8.30 13.53
C ARG A 95 4.33 -8.83 12.16
N ALA A 96 3.60 -8.03 11.38
CA ALA A 96 3.24 -8.37 10.01
C ALA A 96 4.48 -8.70 9.17
N ARG A 97 5.54 -7.89 9.31
CA ARG A 97 6.82 -8.12 8.64
C ARG A 97 7.57 -9.31 9.21
N ALA A 98 7.71 -9.40 10.54
CA ALA A 98 8.55 -10.41 11.19
C ALA A 98 7.95 -11.83 11.15
N HIS A 99 6.63 -11.97 11.27
CA HIS A 99 5.98 -13.29 11.37
C HIS A 99 5.32 -13.73 10.07
N ASN A 100 4.73 -12.78 9.32
CA ASN A 100 3.91 -13.11 8.16
C ASN A 100 4.62 -12.82 6.84
N ASP A 101 5.86 -12.35 6.90
CA ASP A 101 6.59 -11.88 5.73
C ASP A 101 5.73 -10.92 4.89
N ALA A 102 4.95 -10.03 5.52
CA ALA A 102 4.05 -9.13 4.78
C ALA A 102 4.85 -8.25 3.80
N ASN A 103 4.40 -8.23 2.54
CA ASN A 103 5.02 -7.48 1.44
C ASN A 103 4.14 -6.32 0.96
N VAL A 104 2.90 -6.18 1.47
CA VAL A 104 2.07 -5.00 1.29
C VAL A 104 1.54 -4.52 2.64
N LEU A 105 1.73 -3.23 2.95
CA LEU A 105 1.14 -2.56 4.11
C LEU A 105 -0.16 -1.88 3.70
N CYS A 106 -1.25 -2.14 4.42
CA CYS A 106 -2.52 -1.42 4.25
C CYS A 106 -2.76 -0.48 5.43
N LEU A 107 -3.18 0.75 5.13
CA LEU A 107 -3.44 1.80 6.12
C LEU A 107 -4.85 2.37 5.97
N SER A 108 -5.38 2.87 7.09
CA SER A 108 -6.54 3.74 7.15
C SER A 108 -6.13 5.16 6.77
N GLY A 109 -6.87 5.82 5.88
CA GLY A 109 -6.71 7.22 5.54
C GLY A 109 -7.35 8.18 6.55
N GLU A 110 -8.10 7.63 7.50
CA GLU A 110 -8.69 8.31 8.66
C GLU A 110 -8.06 7.80 9.97
#